data_AF-A0A510JL78-F1
#
_entry.id   AF-A0A510JL78-F1
#
_cell.length_a   1.000
_cell.length_b   1.000
_cell.length_c   1.000
_cell.angle_alpha   90.00
_cell.angle_beta   90.00
_cell.angle_gamma   90.00
#
_symmetry.space_group_name_H-M   'P 1'
#
loop_
_entity.id
_entity.type
_entity.pdbx_description
1 polymer ?
#
loop_
_entity_poly.entity_id
_entity_poly.type
_entity_poly.pdbx_seq_one_letter_code
_entity_poly.pdbx_strand_id
1 'polypeptide(L)'
;MEAKNNKLLNIMIELMKSKNKNEIKNKFNINDKEKVKIIKKGLEEAYDEKDEDKLYYVCSAIWEFNLHTEAEEWIDILCKLSKENWHNEHEDFASYFQEMRLPRTIDCIYELAISNFEKYRWDDNFALVRKCCFALGDINTPKAKEKLELLLQSDEEMIREHAVEQLKRCDFTNKDVE
;
A
#
# COMPACT_ATOMS: atom_id res chain seq x y z
N MET A 1 -15.64 23.87 -4.04
CA MET A 1 -14.52 22.94 -4.39
C MET A 1 -14.90 21.51 -4.03
N GLU A 2 -15.38 21.29 -2.81
CA GLU A 2 -15.82 19.99 -2.30
C GLU A 2 -16.87 19.28 -3.15
N ALA A 3 -17.97 19.95 -3.54
CA ALA A 3 -18.98 19.36 -4.42
C ALA A 3 -18.45 18.86 -5.78
N LYS A 4 -17.41 19.53 -6.33
CA LYS A 4 -16.73 19.09 -7.56
C LYS A 4 -15.97 17.79 -7.30
N ASN A 5 -15.22 17.74 -6.21
CA ASN A 5 -14.40 16.57 -5.85
C ASN A 5 -15.27 15.35 -5.53
N ASN A 6 -16.39 15.51 -4.81
CA ASN A 6 -17.33 14.42 -4.54
C ASN A 6 -17.90 13.85 -5.86
N LYS A 7 -18.27 14.74 -6.80
CA LYS A 7 -18.78 14.30 -8.10
C LYS A 7 -17.72 13.52 -8.89
N LEU A 8 -16.47 13.99 -8.88
CA LEU A 8 -15.38 13.31 -9.58
C LEU A 8 -15.00 11.98 -8.94
N LEU A 9 -14.99 11.88 -7.61
CA LEU A 9 -14.78 10.62 -6.88
C LEU A 9 -15.82 9.58 -7.28
N ASN A 10 -17.10 9.94 -7.28
CA ASN A 10 -18.17 9.04 -7.69
C ASN A 10 -18.02 8.59 -9.15
N ILE A 11 -17.69 9.51 -10.06
CA ILE A 11 -17.43 9.15 -11.47
C ILE A 11 -16.25 8.19 -11.57
N MET A 12 -15.15 8.45 -10.85
CA MET A 12 -13.97 7.57 -10.84
C MET A 12 -14.34 6.16 -10.39
N ILE A 13 -15.06 6.03 -9.26
CA ILE A 13 -15.48 4.74 -8.71
C ILE A 13 -16.36 3.99 -9.71
N GLU A 14 -17.35 4.64 -10.32
CA GLU A 14 -18.22 4.00 -11.32
C GLU A 14 -17.45 3.55 -12.57
N LEU A 15 -16.43 4.29 -12.99
CA LEU A 15 -15.54 3.88 -14.07
C LEU A 15 -14.66 2.68 -13.68
N MET A 16 -14.15 2.65 -12.44
CA MET A 16 -13.37 1.50 -11.94
C MET A 16 -14.24 0.23 -11.83
N LYS A 17 -15.49 0.39 -11.42
CA LYS A 17 -16.50 -0.70 -11.42
C LYS A 17 -16.72 -1.30 -12.80
N SER A 18 -16.74 -0.47 -13.86
CA SER A 18 -16.97 -0.96 -15.22
C SER A 18 -15.78 -1.75 -15.79
N LYS A 19 -14.58 -1.60 -15.20
CA LYS A 19 -13.32 -2.23 -15.62
C LYS A 19 -12.93 -1.96 -17.09
N ASN A 20 -13.54 -0.96 -17.72
CA ASN A 20 -13.25 -0.60 -19.10
C ASN A 20 -12.12 0.43 -19.16
N LYS A 21 -10.88 -0.03 -19.35
CA LYS A 21 -9.68 0.83 -19.36
C LYS A 21 -9.76 2.00 -20.36
N ASN A 22 -10.34 1.77 -21.54
CA ASN A 22 -10.51 2.83 -22.54
C ASN A 22 -11.49 3.90 -22.05
N GLU A 23 -12.56 3.47 -21.39
CA GLU A 23 -13.55 4.37 -20.82
C GLU A 23 -12.98 5.15 -19.64
N ILE A 24 -12.22 4.50 -18.75
CA ILE A 24 -11.52 5.14 -17.63
C ILE A 24 -10.61 6.26 -18.15
N LYS A 25 -9.73 5.95 -19.11
CA LYS A 25 -8.77 6.93 -19.67
C LYS A 25 -9.46 8.09 -20.39
N ASN A 26 -10.52 7.81 -21.14
CA ASN A 26 -11.22 8.83 -21.93
C ASN A 26 -12.13 9.71 -21.06
N LYS A 27 -12.84 9.12 -20.10
CA LYS A 27 -13.84 9.84 -19.28
C LYS A 27 -13.23 10.48 -18.03
N PHE A 28 -12.08 10.00 -17.56
CA PHE A 28 -11.38 10.55 -16.39
C PHE A 28 -10.10 11.30 -16.79
N ASN A 29 -10.20 12.13 -17.82
CA ASN A 29 -9.08 12.88 -18.36
C ASN A 29 -8.87 14.22 -17.62
N ILE A 30 -8.40 14.13 -16.37
CA ILE A 30 -7.96 15.26 -15.55
C ILE A 30 -6.46 15.14 -15.26
N ASN A 31 -5.82 16.21 -14.81
CA ASN A 31 -4.39 16.18 -14.48
C ASN A 31 -4.13 15.36 -13.20
N ASP A 32 -2.90 14.87 -13.07
CA ASP A 32 -2.53 13.96 -11.97
C ASP A 32 -2.67 14.62 -10.59
N LYS A 33 -2.41 15.93 -10.45
CA LYS A 33 -2.64 16.65 -9.19
C LYS A 33 -4.11 16.66 -8.76
N GLU A 34 -5.04 16.72 -9.70
CA GLU A 34 -6.47 16.60 -9.40
C GLU A 34 -6.85 15.14 -9.07
N LYS A 35 -6.32 14.15 -9.80
CA LYS A 35 -6.50 12.73 -9.45
C LYS A 35 -6.00 12.45 -8.05
N VAL A 36 -4.85 13.02 -7.69
CA VAL A 36 -4.22 12.83 -6.39
C VAL A 36 -5.17 13.25 -5.26
N LYS A 37 -5.74 14.45 -5.38
CA LYS A 37 -6.72 14.98 -4.42
C LYS A 37 -7.99 14.13 -4.32
N ILE A 38 -8.45 13.59 -5.44
CA ILE A 38 -9.67 12.76 -5.49
C ILE A 38 -9.45 11.41 -4.82
N ILE A 39 -8.32 10.77 -5.10
CA ILE A 39 -7.94 9.50 -4.50
C ILE A 39 -7.72 9.68 -2.99
N LYS A 40 -6.98 10.71 -2.56
CA LYS A 40 -6.77 10.99 -1.13
C LYS A 40 -8.10 11.11 -0.38
N LYS A 41 -9.02 11.91 -0.91
CA LYS A 41 -10.37 12.03 -0.37
C LYS A 41 -11.12 10.69 -0.34
N GLY A 42 -11.00 9.89 -1.39
CA GLY A 42 -11.61 8.56 -1.45
C GLY A 42 -11.07 7.61 -0.38
N LEU A 43 -9.76 7.64 -0.11
CA LEU A 43 -9.12 6.86 0.96
C LEU A 43 -9.61 7.33 2.34
N GLU A 44 -9.70 8.64 2.56
CA GLU A 44 -10.22 9.23 3.80
C GLU A 44 -11.68 8.85 4.03
N GLU A 45 -12.55 8.98 3.03
CA GLU A 45 -13.96 8.59 3.13
C GLU A 45 -14.13 7.08 3.34
N ALA A 46 -13.33 6.26 2.65
CA ALA A 46 -13.37 4.80 2.85
C ALA A 46 -12.95 4.42 4.26
N TYR A 47 -11.95 5.11 4.83
CA TYR A 47 -11.50 4.91 6.21
C TYR A 47 -12.59 5.28 7.22
N ASP A 48 -13.17 6.47 7.09
CA ASP A 48 -14.17 6.99 8.02
C ASP A 48 -15.47 6.15 8.00
N GLU A 49 -15.87 5.68 6.82
CA GLU A 49 -17.10 4.90 6.62
C GLU A 49 -16.89 3.38 6.78
N LYS A 50 -15.62 2.93 6.83
CA LYS A 50 -15.24 1.52 6.74
C LYS A 50 -15.82 0.82 5.50
N ASP A 51 -15.75 1.53 4.37
CA ASP A 51 -16.30 1.08 3.10
C ASP A 51 -15.22 0.31 2.30
N GLU A 52 -15.26 -1.02 2.40
CA GLU A 52 -14.33 -1.92 1.71
C GLU A 52 -14.42 -1.80 0.18
N ASP A 53 -15.62 -1.67 -0.38
CA ASP A 53 -15.81 -1.55 -1.83
C ASP A 53 -15.21 -0.24 -2.33
N LYS A 54 -15.48 0.87 -1.65
CA LYS A 54 -14.88 2.18 -1.97
C LYS A 54 -13.36 2.11 -1.89
N LEU A 55 -12.83 1.50 -0.83
CA LEU A 55 -11.39 1.33 -0.68
C LEU A 55 -10.79 0.58 -1.88
N TYR A 56 -11.35 -0.58 -2.24
CA TYR A 56 -10.90 -1.39 -3.37
C TYR A 56 -10.85 -0.59 -4.68
N TYR A 57 -11.90 0.16 -5.00
CA TYR A 57 -11.93 0.94 -6.24
C TYR A 57 -10.97 2.14 -6.22
N VAL A 58 -10.79 2.77 -5.07
CA VAL A 58 -9.83 3.87 -4.92
C VAL A 58 -8.39 3.35 -5.02
N CYS A 59 -8.07 2.23 -4.39
CA CYS A 59 -6.79 1.53 -4.53
C CYS A 59 -6.53 1.11 -5.99
N SER A 60 -7.51 0.52 -6.65
CA SER A 60 -7.43 0.17 -8.08
C SER A 60 -7.13 1.38 -8.97
N ALA A 61 -7.66 2.56 -8.63
CA ALA A 61 -7.39 3.79 -9.36
C ALA A 61 -5.92 4.25 -9.28
N ILE A 62 -5.24 3.99 -8.16
CA ILE A 62 -3.81 4.30 -8.01
C ILE A 62 -2.99 3.56 -9.07
N TRP A 63 -3.25 2.25 -9.25
CA TRP A 63 -2.61 1.42 -10.27
C TRP A 63 -2.97 1.84 -11.70
N GLU A 64 -4.26 2.02 -11.99
CA GLU A 64 -4.70 2.32 -13.36
C GLU A 64 -4.18 3.68 -13.86
N PHE A 65 -3.98 4.63 -12.94
CA PHE A 65 -3.41 5.95 -13.25
C PHE A 65 -1.90 6.04 -13.05
N ASN A 66 -1.24 4.97 -12.58
CA ASN A 66 0.19 4.92 -12.31
C ASN A 66 0.67 6.05 -11.37
N LEU A 67 -0.05 6.26 -10.25
CA LEU A 67 0.17 7.38 -9.33
C LEU A 67 1.04 7.00 -8.12
N HIS A 68 1.70 5.84 -8.12
CA HIS A 68 2.54 5.37 -7.01
C HIS A 68 3.70 6.33 -6.67
N THR A 69 4.17 7.12 -7.63
CA THR A 69 5.25 8.11 -7.42
C THR A 69 4.75 9.42 -6.83
N GLU A 70 3.45 9.68 -6.82
CA GLU A 70 2.83 10.88 -6.21
C GLU A 70 2.44 10.63 -4.74
N ALA A 71 2.99 9.57 -4.14
CA ALA A 71 2.46 8.99 -2.92
C ALA A 71 2.67 9.79 -1.64
N GLU A 72 3.53 10.81 -1.69
CA GLU A 72 3.83 11.61 -0.52
C GLU A 72 2.57 12.26 0.07
N GLU A 73 1.57 12.57 -0.76
CA GLU A 73 0.34 13.26 -0.37
C GLU A 73 -0.64 12.39 0.45
N TRP A 74 -0.54 11.06 0.36
CA TRP A 74 -1.49 10.14 1.00
C TRP A 74 -0.85 8.99 1.77
N ILE A 75 0.47 9.04 2.02
CA ILE A 75 1.13 7.95 2.74
C ILE A 75 0.52 7.74 4.13
N ASP A 76 0.15 8.82 4.83
CA ASP A 76 -0.34 8.74 6.20
C ASP A 76 -1.66 7.96 6.27
N ILE A 77 -2.54 8.15 5.29
CA ILE A 77 -3.81 7.41 5.22
C ILE A 77 -3.59 5.97 4.78
N LEU A 78 -2.65 5.70 3.86
CA LEU A 78 -2.26 4.33 3.50
C LEU A 78 -1.69 3.57 4.70
N CYS A 79 -0.85 4.22 5.52
CA CYS A 79 -0.30 3.64 6.73
C CYS A 79 -1.35 3.34 7.81
N LYS A 80 -2.42 4.15 7.88
CA LYS A 80 -3.56 3.88 8.76
C LYS A 80 -4.36 2.69 8.25
N LEU A 81 -4.76 2.73 6.98
CA LEU A 81 -5.55 1.69 6.33
C LEU A 81 -4.86 0.33 6.41
N SER A 82 -3.55 0.25 6.18
CA SER A 82 -2.85 -1.04 6.22
C SER A 82 -2.92 -1.78 7.57
N LYS A 83 -3.37 -1.12 8.64
CA LYS A 83 -3.51 -1.71 9.98
C LYS A 83 -4.94 -2.14 10.31
N GLU A 84 -5.89 -1.88 9.41
CA GLU A 84 -7.32 -2.05 9.66
C GLU A 84 -7.84 -3.41 9.19
N ASN A 85 -8.53 -4.13 10.08
CA ASN A 85 -9.01 -5.48 9.81
C ASN A 85 -10.28 -5.55 8.95
N TRP A 86 -10.92 -4.42 8.63
CA TRP A 86 -12.26 -4.38 8.00
C TRP A 86 -12.23 -4.52 6.47
N HIS A 87 -11.05 -4.63 5.85
CA HIS A 87 -10.90 -4.79 4.40
C HIS A 87 -9.88 -5.86 4.01
N ASN A 88 -9.78 -6.12 2.71
CA ASN A 88 -8.89 -7.13 2.16
C ASN A 88 -7.59 -6.64 1.48
N GLU A 89 -7.36 -5.33 1.37
CA GLU A 89 -6.27 -4.72 0.57
C GLU A 89 -4.84 -4.80 1.17
N HIS A 90 -4.61 -5.56 2.24
CA HIS A 90 -3.31 -5.62 2.96
C HIS A 90 -2.11 -5.92 2.06
N GLU A 91 -2.27 -6.86 1.15
CA GLU A 91 -1.23 -7.22 0.19
C GLU A 91 -0.99 -6.15 -0.87
N ASP A 92 -2.03 -5.41 -1.26
CA ASP A 92 -1.91 -4.27 -2.17
C ASP A 92 -1.17 -3.11 -1.48
N PHE A 93 -1.43 -2.87 -0.19
CA PHE A 93 -0.64 -1.91 0.59
C PHE A 93 0.85 -2.27 0.65
N ALA A 94 1.19 -3.54 0.89
CA ALA A 94 2.59 -3.97 0.85
C ALA A 94 3.23 -3.70 -0.52
N SER A 95 2.51 -3.95 -1.62
CA SER A 95 2.97 -3.64 -2.98
C SER A 95 3.10 -2.13 -3.23
N TYR A 96 2.16 -1.31 -2.75
CA TYR A 96 2.25 0.14 -2.85
C TYR A 96 3.51 0.66 -2.15
N PHE A 97 3.76 0.22 -0.91
CA PHE A 97 4.94 0.65 -0.17
C PHE A 97 6.25 0.23 -0.85
N GLN A 98 6.29 -0.95 -1.47
CA GLN A 98 7.43 -1.43 -2.26
C GLN A 98 7.71 -0.54 -3.49
N GLU A 99 6.67 -0.14 -4.22
CA GLU A 99 6.82 0.75 -5.39
C GLU A 99 7.25 2.16 -4.99
N MET A 100 6.71 2.67 -3.88
CA MET A 100 6.97 4.02 -3.37
C MET A 100 8.39 4.18 -2.82
N ARG A 101 8.94 3.13 -2.18
CA ARG A 101 10.29 3.11 -1.58
C ARG A 101 10.58 4.27 -0.61
N LEU A 102 9.54 4.78 0.05
CA LEU A 102 9.66 5.91 0.97
C LEU A 102 10.14 5.45 2.35
N PRO A 103 11.29 5.93 2.88
CA PRO A 103 11.79 5.53 4.20
C PRO A 103 10.79 5.73 5.35
N ARG A 104 9.88 6.70 5.27
CA ARG A 104 8.86 6.93 6.31
C ARG A 104 7.82 5.79 6.43
N THR A 105 7.73 4.88 5.46
CA THR A 105 6.81 3.73 5.52
C THR A 105 7.39 2.53 6.25
N ILE A 106 8.70 2.52 6.56
CA ILE A 106 9.39 1.35 7.14
C ILE A 106 8.70 0.81 8.39
N ASP A 107 8.32 1.68 9.33
CA ASP A 107 7.65 1.24 10.56
C ASP A 107 6.26 0.68 10.25
N CYS A 108 5.54 1.29 9.31
CA CYS A 108 4.23 0.81 8.90
C CYS A 108 4.30 -0.55 8.19
N ILE A 109 5.27 -0.76 7.31
CA ILE A 109 5.50 -2.04 6.65
C ILE A 109 5.83 -3.11 7.68
N TYR A 110 6.67 -2.79 8.67
CA TYR A 110 7.01 -3.72 9.73
C TYR A 110 5.79 -4.09 10.58
N GLU A 111 4.98 -3.11 10.98
CA GLU A 111 3.73 -3.37 11.71
C GLU A 111 2.76 -4.25 10.90
N LEU A 112 2.66 -4.02 9.59
CA LEU A 112 1.88 -4.85 8.67
C LEU A 112 2.42 -6.29 8.61
N ALA A 113 3.74 -6.46 8.58
CA ALA A 113 4.40 -7.78 8.54
C ALA A 113 4.14 -8.62 9.80
N ILE A 114 3.98 -7.99 10.97
CA ILE A 114 3.73 -8.69 12.24
C ILE A 114 2.25 -8.75 12.62
N SER A 115 1.36 -8.27 11.73
CA SER A 115 -0.08 -8.25 11.98
C SER A 115 -0.68 -9.66 11.87
N ASN A 116 -1.64 -9.94 12.76
CA ASN A 116 -2.32 -11.23 12.85
C ASN A 116 -3.78 -11.15 12.35
N PHE A 117 -3.96 -10.74 11.09
CA PHE A 117 -5.29 -10.74 10.47
C PHE A 117 -5.80 -12.16 10.31
N GLU A 118 -7.07 -12.39 10.66
CA GLU A 118 -7.69 -13.72 10.68
C GLU A 118 -7.53 -14.48 9.35
N LYS A 119 -7.65 -13.77 8.23
CA LYS A 119 -7.56 -14.35 6.88
C LYS A 119 -6.19 -14.94 6.51
N TYR A 120 -5.11 -14.52 7.19
CA TYR A 120 -3.75 -15.01 6.92
C TYR A 120 -3.31 -16.13 7.87
N ARG A 121 -4.12 -16.51 8.86
CA ARG A 121 -3.75 -17.56 9.84
C ARG A 121 -3.54 -18.95 9.23
N TRP A 122 -4.08 -19.17 8.04
CA TRP A 122 -3.99 -20.42 7.30
C TRP A 122 -3.10 -20.29 6.05
N ASP A 123 -2.37 -19.18 5.93
CA ASP A 123 -1.44 -18.96 4.82
C ASP A 123 -0.05 -19.47 5.20
N ASP A 124 0.22 -20.74 4.91
CA ASP A 124 1.51 -21.38 5.15
C ASP A 124 2.67 -20.69 4.40
N ASN A 125 2.38 -19.92 3.33
CA ASN A 125 3.42 -19.19 2.58
C ASN A 125 3.73 -17.82 3.18
N PHE A 126 2.91 -17.32 4.10
CA PHE A 126 3.01 -15.98 4.67
C PHE A 126 3.17 -14.90 3.58
N ALA A 127 2.32 -14.93 2.56
CA ALA A 127 2.42 -14.09 1.36
C ALA A 127 2.46 -12.59 1.68
N LEU A 128 1.65 -12.14 2.65
CA LEU A 128 1.69 -10.76 3.14
C LEU A 128 3.06 -10.41 3.72
N VAL A 129 3.59 -11.26 4.60
CA VAL A 129 4.89 -11.05 5.25
C VAL A 129 6.00 -11.04 4.19
N ARG A 130 5.95 -11.95 3.23
CA ARG A 130 6.88 -11.97 2.10
C ARG A 130 6.88 -10.64 1.35
N LYS A 131 5.71 -10.11 0.98
CA LYS A 131 5.60 -8.81 0.31
C LYS A 131 6.17 -7.68 1.18
N CYS A 132 5.91 -7.69 2.49
CA CYS A 132 6.49 -6.71 3.41
C CYS A 132 8.02 -6.80 3.48
N CYS A 133 8.59 -8.01 3.52
CA CYS A 133 10.04 -8.20 3.45
C CYS A 133 10.62 -7.61 2.16
N PHE A 134 9.99 -7.89 1.00
CA PHE A 134 10.41 -7.32 -0.28
C PHE A 134 10.35 -5.78 -0.29
N ALA A 135 9.29 -5.19 0.28
CA ALA A 135 9.17 -3.74 0.42
C ALA A 135 10.30 -3.14 1.27
N LEU A 136 10.62 -3.75 2.42
CA LEU A 136 11.75 -3.33 3.27
C LEU A 136 13.09 -3.46 2.51
N GLY A 137 13.28 -4.57 1.80
CA GLY A 137 14.47 -4.81 0.98
C GLY A 137 14.64 -3.76 -0.13
N ASP A 138 13.56 -3.38 -0.81
CA ASP A 138 13.60 -2.39 -1.91
C ASP A 138 13.75 -0.94 -1.43
N ILE A 139 13.29 -0.62 -0.21
CA ILE A 139 13.63 0.65 0.46
C ILE A 139 15.14 0.74 0.73
N ASN A 140 15.76 -0.39 1.10
CA ASN A 140 17.20 -0.59 1.15
C ASN A 140 17.97 0.39 2.07
N THR A 141 17.40 0.76 3.21
CA THR A 141 18.06 1.64 4.20
C THR A 141 18.50 0.85 5.46
N PRO A 142 19.41 1.39 6.29
CA PRO A 142 19.78 0.79 7.57
C PRO A 142 18.56 0.49 8.46
N LYS A 143 17.59 1.41 8.56
CA LYS A 143 16.38 1.17 9.35
C LYS A 143 15.54 0.02 8.78
N ALA A 144 15.46 -0.12 7.46
CA ALA A 144 14.75 -1.25 6.84
C ALA A 144 15.44 -2.58 7.14
N LYS A 145 16.78 -2.58 7.17
CA LYS A 145 17.59 -3.73 7.60
C LYS A 145 17.26 -4.14 9.04
N GLU A 146 17.23 -3.19 9.97
CA GLU A 146 16.89 -3.45 11.38
C GLU A 146 15.52 -4.14 11.50
N LYS A 147 14.51 -3.72 10.73
CA LYS A 147 13.20 -4.37 10.72
C LYS A 147 13.24 -5.80 10.18
N LEU A 148 14.01 -6.07 9.14
CA LEU A 148 14.23 -7.43 8.65
C LEU A 148 14.94 -8.30 9.70
N GLU A 149 15.92 -7.75 10.41
CA GLU A 149 16.63 -8.46 11.50
C GLU A 149 15.70 -8.77 12.69
N LEU A 150 14.72 -7.91 12.98
CA LEU A 150 13.68 -8.19 13.97
C LEU A 150 12.79 -9.37 13.54
N LEU A 151 12.46 -9.49 12.25
CA LEU A 151 11.65 -10.62 11.73
C LEU A 151 12.39 -11.96 11.84
N LEU A 152 13.73 -11.96 11.95
CA LEU A 152 14.51 -13.18 12.21
C LEU A 152 14.24 -13.78 13.59
N GLN A 153 13.63 -13.03 14.51
CA GLN A 153 13.26 -13.51 15.85
C GLN A 153 11.88 -14.20 15.88
N SER A 154 11.20 -14.32 14.74
CA SER A 154 9.92 -15.03 14.65
C SER A 154 10.09 -16.52 14.95
N ASP A 155 9.09 -17.12 15.61
CA ASP A 155 9.01 -18.58 15.79
C ASP A 155 8.72 -19.28 14.44
N GLU A 156 8.08 -18.58 13.50
CA GLU A 156 7.72 -19.10 12.18
C GLU A 156 8.92 -19.14 11.22
N GLU A 157 9.30 -20.34 10.77
CA GLU A 157 10.44 -20.56 9.88
C GLU A 157 10.31 -19.81 8.55
N MET A 158 9.14 -19.87 7.93
CA MET A 158 8.87 -19.18 6.66
C MET A 158 9.05 -17.65 6.76
N ILE A 159 8.68 -17.04 7.89
CA ILE A 159 8.92 -15.60 8.13
C ILE A 159 10.42 -15.30 8.15
N ARG A 160 11.21 -16.12 8.85
CA ARG A 160 12.66 -15.96 8.91
C ARG A 160 13.30 -16.15 7.53
N GLU A 161 12.84 -17.11 6.73
CA GLU A 161 13.33 -17.34 5.36
C GLU A 161 13.11 -16.12 4.46
N HIS A 162 11.91 -15.54 4.46
CA HIS A 162 11.60 -14.33 3.68
C HIS A 162 12.49 -13.16 4.10
N ALA A 163 12.76 -12.98 5.40
CA ALA A 163 13.64 -11.93 5.88
C ALA A 163 15.12 -12.16 5.46
N VAL A 164 15.61 -13.40 5.58
CA VAL A 164 16.96 -13.79 5.13
C VAL A 164 17.15 -13.58 3.63
N GLU A 165 16.14 -13.89 2.82
CA GLU A 165 16.18 -13.66 1.35
C GLU A 165 16.54 -12.20 1.06
N GLN A 166 15.89 -11.26 1.73
CA GLN A 166 16.09 -9.82 1.49
C GLN A 166 17.40 -9.32 2.08
N LEU A 167 17.79 -9.82 3.26
CA LEU A 167 19.09 -9.49 3.85
C LEU A 167 20.28 -9.94 2.99
N LYS A 168 20.11 -11.00 2.17
CA LYS A 168 21.11 -11.46 1.19
C LYS A 168 21.03 -10.70 -0.13
N ARG A 169 19.83 -10.28 -0.55
CA ARG A 169 19.58 -9.59 -1.82
C ARG A 169 20.09 -8.14 -1.81
N CYS A 170 20.06 -7.48 -0.65
CA CYS A 170 20.21 -6.03 -0.51
C CYS A 170 21.44 -5.65 0.34
N ASP A 171 22.01 -4.46 0.10
CA ASP A 171 23.23 -3.97 0.79
C ASP A 171 22.95 -2.91 1.88
N PHE A 172 21.72 -2.40 1.92
CA PHE A 172 21.17 -1.44 2.88
C PHE A 172 21.93 -0.11 2.95
N THR A 173 22.32 0.41 1.77
CA THR A 173 23.14 1.62 1.65
C THR A 173 22.35 2.90 1.39
N ASN A 174 21.04 2.84 1.15
CA ASN A 174 20.21 4.04 0.99
C ASN A 174 20.09 4.81 2.31
N LYS A 175 19.89 6.12 2.21
CA LYS A 175 19.71 6.97 3.39
C LYS A 175 18.30 6.81 3.96
N ASP A 176 18.18 6.87 5.29
CA ASP A 176 16.89 6.85 5.99
C ASP A 176 16.08 8.16 5.85
N VAL A 177 16.58 9.15 5.12
CA VAL A 177 15.95 10.47 4.94
C VAL A 177 15.46 10.65 3.51
N GLU A 178 14.27 11.26 3.39
CA GLU A 178 13.68 11.75 2.13
C GLU A 178 14.41 13.00 1.61
#